data_AF-A0A7Y7J132-F1
#
_entry.id   AF-A0A7Y7J132-F1
#
_cell.length_a   1.000
_cell.length_b   1.000
_cell.length_c   1.000
_cell.angle_alpha   90.00
_cell.angle_beta   90.00
_cell.angle_gamma   90.00
#
_symmetry.space_group_name_H-M   'P 1'
#
loop_
_entity.id
_entity.type
_entity.pdbx_description
1 polymer ?
#
loop_
_entity_poly.entity_id
_entity_poly.type
_entity_poly.pdbx_seq_one_letter_code
_entity_poly.pdbx_strand_id
1 'polypeptide(L)'
;VERQRTLDVPIPAGVEDGTRIRLSGEGESGGKGVPPGDLYVHVAVEPHPIFQRDGANIYCRVPLRMTQAALGTEIEVPVVDGSRAKVRVPAGTQTGENFRLRGKGFSVLRSAARGDMYIQVSVETPRHLTKRQRELLDEFEGDGGDHERANPESAGFFGKVRDFFEGKL
;
A
#
# COMPACT_ATOMS: atom_id res chain seq x y z
N VAL A 1 -46.57 3.81 16.90
CA VAL A 1 -46.55 3.29 15.51
C VAL A 1 -45.15 3.50 14.99
N GLU A 2 -44.46 2.42 14.66
CA GLU A 2 -43.11 2.48 14.10
C GLU A 2 -43.19 2.93 12.64
N ARG A 3 -42.29 3.82 12.20
CA ARG A 3 -42.33 4.40 10.86
C ARG A 3 -40.94 4.32 10.25
N GLN A 4 -40.82 3.64 9.10
CA GLN A 4 -39.58 3.63 8.34
C GLN A 4 -39.38 4.98 7.66
N ARG A 5 -38.15 5.50 7.72
CA ARG A 5 -37.72 6.73 7.06
C ARG A 5 -36.42 6.46 6.31
N THR A 6 -36.32 7.01 5.11
CA THR A 6 -35.07 7.06 4.34
C THR A 6 -34.40 8.40 4.63
N LEU A 7 -33.11 8.40 4.92
CA LEU A 7 -32.32 9.59 5.21
C LEU A 7 -31.11 9.65 4.28
N ASP A 8 -30.87 10.82 3.70
CA ASP A 8 -29.67 11.09 2.94
C ASP A 8 -28.55 11.51 3.90
N VAL A 9 -27.49 10.71 3.95
CA VAL A 9 -26.34 10.97 4.81
C VAL A 9 -25.16 11.42 3.96
N PRO A 10 -24.82 12.72 3.93
CA PRO A 10 -23.65 13.18 3.19
C PRO A 10 -22.38 12.68 3.87
N ILE A 11 -21.58 11.89 3.14
CA ILE A 11 -20.28 11.42 3.61
C ILE A 11 -19.20 12.34 3.02
N PRO A 12 -18.54 13.19 3.85
CA PRO A 12 -17.52 14.09 3.35
C PRO A 12 -16.31 13.33 2.77
N ALA A 13 -15.70 13.87 1.71
CA ALA A 13 -14.44 13.33 1.23
C ALA A 13 -13.37 13.40 2.33
N GLY A 14 -12.60 12.32 2.49
CA GLY A 14 -11.52 12.23 3.47
C GLY A 14 -11.92 11.70 4.84
N VAL A 15 -13.19 11.33 5.08
CA VAL A 15 -13.55 10.62 6.32
C VAL A 15 -12.72 9.36 6.50
N GLU A 16 -12.36 9.07 7.74
CA GLU A 16 -11.57 7.90 8.12
C GLU A 16 -12.46 6.84 8.75
N ASP A 17 -11.91 5.63 8.89
CA ASP A 17 -12.56 4.56 9.63
C ASP A 17 -12.88 5.01 11.07
N GLY A 18 -14.06 4.64 11.55
CA GLY A 18 -14.56 5.02 12.87
C GLY A 18 -15.12 6.45 12.97
N THR A 19 -15.14 7.23 11.88
CA THR A 19 -15.74 8.57 11.87
C THR A 19 -17.22 8.51 12.26
N ARG A 20 -17.66 9.43 13.14
CA ARG A 20 -19.06 9.57 13.56
C ARG A 20 -19.70 10.78 12.90
N ILE A 21 -20.82 10.57 12.22
CA ILE A 21 -21.62 11.63 11.59
C ILE A 21 -22.92 11.79 12.38
N ARG A 22 -23.20 13.02 12.82
CA ARG A 22 -24.41 13.35 13.58
C ARG A 22 -25.47 13.93 12.66
N LEU A 23 -26.66 13.36 12.68
CA LEU A 23 -27.86 13.86 12.03
C LEU A 23 -28.80 14.40 13.10
N SER A 24 -28.84 15.72 13.22
CA SER A 24 -29.57 16.39 14.31
C SER A 24 -31.07 16.24 14.15
N GLY A 25 -31.77 15.81 15.20
CA GLY A 25 -33.23 15.66 15.18
C GLY A 25 -33.75 14.48 14.35
N GLU A 26 -32.86 13.59 13.90
CA GLU A 26 -33.21 12.38 13.14
C GLU A 26 -33.19 11.11 14.01
N GLY A 27 -32.99 11.26 15.31
CA GLY A 27 -33.10 10.17 16.28
C GLY A 27 -34.54 9.84 16.65
N GLU A 28 -34.70 9.04 17.71
CA GLU A 28 -36.02 8.63 18.17
C GLU A 28 -36.88 9.82 18.62
N SER A 29 -38.19 9.75 18.33
CA SER A 29 -39.14 10.77 18.79
C SER A 29 -39.18 10.80 20.30
N GLY A 30 -39.06 12.00 20.87
CA GLY A 30 -39.38 12.22 22.27
C GLY A 30 -40.88 12.11 22.54
N GLY A 31 -41.23 12.14 23.83
CA GLY A 31 -42.61 12.28 24.30
C GLY A 31 -43.27 13.61 23.88
N LYS A 32 -44.53 13.84 24.28
CA LYS A 32 -45.26 15.07 23.93
C LYS A 32 -44.47 16.34 24.31
N GLY A 33 -44.15 17.16 23.31
CA GLY A 33 -43.42 18.42 23.46
C GLY A 33 -41.90 18.28 23.50
N VAL A 34 -41.35 17.06 23.41
CA VAL A 34 -39.90 16.81 23.39
C VAL A 34 -39.45 16.62 21.94
N PRO A 35 -38.46 17.39 21.46
CA PRO A 35 -37.92 17.19 20.12
C PRO A 35 -37.27 15.81 20.00
N PRO A 36 -37.18 15.24 18.79
CA PRO A 36 -36.46 13.99 18.57
C PRO A 36 -34.98 14.10 18.97
N GLY A 37 -34.39 12.97 19.31
CA GLY A 37 -32.94 12.86 19.55
C GLY A 37 -32.13 12.99 18.26
N ASP A 38 -30.84 12.68 18.35
CA ASP A 38 -29.92 12.67 17.20
C ASP A 38 -29.63 11.24 16.75
N LEU A 39 -29.44 11.05 15.45
CA LEU A 39 -28.94 9.81 14.88
C LEU A 39 -27.42 9.93 14.66
N TYR A 40 -26.66 8.96 15.19
CA TYR A 40 -25.23 8.85 14.97
C TYR A 40 -24.94 7.73 13.97
N VAL A 41 -24.32 8.08 12.85
CA VAL A 41 -23.85 7.15 11.83
C VAL A 41 -22.37 6.90 12.05
N HIS A 42 -22.00 5.63 12.24
CA HIS A 42 -20.60 5.21 12.33
C HIS A 42 -20.13 4.73 10.96
N VAL A 43 -19.08 5.36 10.45
CA VAL A 43 -18.44 4.97 9.18
C VAL A 43 -17.44 3.85 9.48
N ALA A 44 -17.57 2.74 8.78
CA ALA A 44 -16.59 1.66 8.76
C ALA A 44 -16.07 1.49 7.33
N VAL A 45 -14.75 1.53 7.15
CA VAL A 45 -14.11 1.35 5.85
C VAL A 45 -13.72 -0.11 5.68
N GLU A 46 -14.22 -0.75 4.63
CA GLU A 46 -13.88 -2.13 4.32
C GLU A 46 -12.40 -2.26 3.90
N PRO A 47 -11.66 -3.25 4.40
CA PRO A 47 -10.30 -3.54 3.93
C PRO A 47 -10.29 -3.82 2.43
N HIS A 48 -9.36 -3.19 1.70
CA HIS A 48 -9.21 -3.41 0.27
C HIS A 48 -8.06 -4.40 -0.01
N PRO A 49 -8.21 -5.35 -0.95
CA PRO A 49 -7.19 -6.37 -1.20
C PRO A 49 -5.86 -5.83 -1.75
N ILE A 50 -5.90 -4.67 -2.41
CA ILE A 50 -4.73 -4.07 -3.07
C ILE A 50 -4.22 -2.84 -2.30
N PHE A 51 -5.10 -2.16 -1.56
CA PHE A 51 -4.82 -0.85 -1.03
C PHE A 51 -4.89 -0.86 0.49
N GLN A 52 -3.89 -0.26 1.11
CA GLN A 52 -3.89 0.01 2.53
C GLN A 52 -3.89 1.53 2.73
N ARG A 53 -4.93 2.06 3.38
CA ARG A 53 -5.02 3.48 3.70
C ARG A 53 -4.38 3.75 5.05
N ASP A 54 -3.59 4.82 5.13
CA ASP A 54 -3.06 5.39 6.37
C ASP A 54 -3.25 6.92 6.33
N GLY A 55 -4.25 7.39 7.09
CA GLY A 55 -4.71 8.77 7.04
C GLY A 55 -5.09 9.21 5.62
N ALA A 56 -4.38 10.21 5.09
CA ALA A 56 -4.56 10.71 3.74
C ALA A 56 -3.74 9.94 2.68
N ASN A 57 -2.77 9.13 3.11
CA ASN A 57 -1.91 8.37 2.20
C ASN A 57 -2.50 6.98 1.92
N ILE A 58 -2.06 6.39 0.81
CA ILE A 58 -2.45 5.04 0.43
C ILE A 58 -1.25 4.26 -0.07
N TYR A 59 -1.19 2.98 0.27
CA TYR A 59 -0.09 2.09 -0.04
C TYR A 59 -0.59 0.95 -0.92
N CYS A 60 0.22 0.59 -1.90
CA CYS A 60 -0.03 -0.54 -2.79
C CYS A 60 1.25 -1.35 -2.91
N ARG A 61 1.17 -2.66 -2.63
CA ARG A 61 2.28 -3.59 -2.82
C ARG A 61 2.26 -4.09 -4.25
N VAL A 62 3.35 -3.89 -4.98
CA VAL A 62 3.47 -4.32 -6.37
C VAL A 62 4.52 -5.42 -6.50
N PRO A 63 4.12 -6.65 -6.85
CA PRO A 63 5.06 -7.73 -7.12
C PRO A 63 5.77 -7.49 -8.45
N LEU A 64 7.09 -7.60 -8.46
CA LEU A 64 7.92 -7.52 -9.66
C LEU A 64 8.72 -8.81 -9.82
N ARG A 65 8.83 -9.28 -11.07
CA ARG A 65 9.75 -10.39 -11.38
C ARG A 65 11.19 -9.95 -11.12
N MET A 66 12.01 -10.85 -10.61
CA MET A 66 13.46 -10.62 -10.39
C MET A 66 14.15 -9.91 -11.57
N THR A 67 13.87 -10.33 -12.80
CA THR A 67 14.47 -9.73 -14.01
C THR A 67 14.01 -8.29 -14.27
N GLN A 68 12.77 -7.94 -13.94
CA GLN A 68 12.27 -6.57 -14.06
C GLN A 68 12.90 -5.64 -13.03
N ALA A 69 13.10 -6.14 -11.81
CA ALA A 69 13.79 -5.39 -10.77
C ALA A 69 15.28 -5.18 -11.12
N ALA A 70 15.95 -6.23 -11.62
CA ALA A 70 17.35 -6.18 -12.01
C ALA A 70 17.60 -5.26 -13.22
N LEU A 71 16.79 -5.39 -14.28
CA LEU A 71 17.02 -4.69 -15.56
C LEU A 71 16.29 -3.34 -15.67
N GLY A 72 15.38 -3.06 -14.73
CA GLY A 72 14.47 -1.94 -14.82
C GLY A 72 13.28 -2.24 -15.75
N THR A 73 12.18 -1.54 -15.52
CA THR A 73 10.95 -1.74 -16.30
C THR A 73 10.04 -0.52 -16.21
N GLU A 74 8.97 -0.50 -16.99
CA GLU A 74 7.86 0.42 -16.81
C GLU A 74 6.61 -0.42 -16.50
N ILE A 75 5.92 -0.07 -15.42
CA ILE A 75 4.71 -0.75 -14.97
C ILE A 75 3.53 0.21 -14.97
N GLU A 76 2.33 -0.35 -15.07
CA GLU A 76 1.09 0.38 -14.87
C GLU A 76 0.44 -0.10 -13.56
N VAL A 77 0.11 0.84 -12.66
CA VAL A 77 -0.50 0.55 -11.36
C VAL A 77 -1.88 1.19 -11.24
N PRO A 78 -2.82 0.55 -10.52
CA PRO A 78 -4.12 1.15 -10.25
C PRO A 78 -3.99 2.28 -9.22
N VAL A 79 -4.75 3.35 -9.41
CA VAL A 79 -4.87 4.47 -8.46
C VAL A 79 -6.24 4.41 -7.79
N VAL A 80 -6.32 4.89 -6.55
CA VAL A 80 -7.56 4.87 -5.74
C VAL A 80 -8.74 5.61 -6.38
N ASP A 81 -8.47 6.56 -7.27
CA ASP A 81 -9.50 7.31 -8.01
C ASP A 81 -10.02 6.56 -9.25
N GLY A 82 -9.62 5.29 -9.43
CA GLY A 82 -10.01 4.45 -10.56
C GLY A 82 -9.15 4.65 -11.82
N SER A 83 -8.24 5.63 -11.81
CA SER A 83 -7.29 5.83 -12.91
C SER A 83 -6.10 4.87 -12.84
N ARG A 84 -5.25 4.91 -13.86
CA ARG A 84 -3.99 4.16 -13.92
C ARG A 84 -2.81 5.12 -14.00
N ALA A 85 -1.70 4.75 -13.37
CA ALA A 85 -0.46 5.51 -13.42
C ALA A 85 0.68 4.64 -13.97
N LYS A 86 1.45 5.19 -14.92
CA LYS A 86 2.70 4.59 -15.36
C LYS A 86 3.82 4.96 -14.42
N VAL A 87 4.61 3.97 -14.02
CA VAL A 87 5.71 4.13 -13.08
C VAL A 87 6.95 3.49 -13.67
N ARG A 88 8.01 4.29 -13.80
CA ARG A 88 9.32 3.83 -14.22
C ARG A 88 10.05 3.25 -13.02
N VAL A 89 10.41 1.98 -13.10
CA VAL A 89 11.18 1.25 -12.11
C VAL A 89 12.64 1.22 -12.58
N PRO A 90 13.58 1.85 -11.86
CA PRO A 90 15.00 1.81 -12.21
C PRO A 90 15.58 0.38 -12.16
N ALA A 91 16.66 0.17 -12.92
CA ALA A 91 17.45 -1.06 -12.79
C ALA A 91 18.08 -1.15 -11.40
N GLY A 92 18.12 -2.36 -10.84
CA GLY A 92 18.64 -2.61 -9.49
C GLY A 92 17.69 -2.22 -8.36
N THR A 93 16.40 -2.03 -8.63
CA THR A 93 15.40 -1.73 -7.59
C THR A 93 15.31 -2.89 -6.61
N GLN A 94 15.46 -2.60 -5.32
CA GLN A 94 15.40 -3.59 -4.24
C GLN A 94 13.96 -3.80 -3.74
N THR A 95 13.74 -4.96 -3.11
CA THR A 95 12.46 -5.23 -2.44
C THR A 95 12.28 -4.28 -1.25
N GLY A 96 11.06 -3.80 -1.03
CA GLY A 96 10.74 -2.83 0.01
C GLY A 96 10.94 -1.36 -0.39
N GLU A 97 11.60 -1.07 -1.51
CA GLU A 97 11.68 0.29 -2.05
C GLU A 97 10.31 0.87 -2.35
N ASN A 98 10.15 2.18 -2.10
CA ASN A 98 8.89 2.89 -2.23
C ASN A 98 8.97 3.97 -3.32
N PHE A 99 8.05 3.92 -4.29
CA PHE A 99 7.85 5.00 -5.26
C PHE A 99 6.64 5.84 -4.87
N ARG A 100 6.83 7.16 -4.80
CA ARG A 100 5.78 8.11 -4.42
C ARG A 100 5.09 8.71 -5.65
N LEU A 101 3.78 8.53 -5.73
CA LEU A 101 2.90 9.22 -6.66
C LEU A 101 2.21 10.38 -5.94
N ARG A 102 2.70 11.60 -6.22
CA ARG A 102 2.25 12.81 -5.53
C ARG A 102 0.80 13.15 -5.86
N GLY A 103 0.00 13.47 -4.85
CA GLY A 103 -1.40 13.87 -4.96
C GLY A 103 -2.35 12.74 -5.36
N LYS A 104 -1.90 11.48 -5.29
CA LYS A 104 -2.68 10.29 -5.66
C LYS A 104 -3.28 9.54 -4.47
N GLY A 105 -3.22 10.10 -3.27
CA GLY A 105 -3.87 9.57 -2.05
C GLY A 105 -5.32 10.04 -1.88
N PHE A 106 -5.78 10.13 -0.65
CA PHE A 106 -7.11 10.62 -0.25
C PHE A 106 -7.12 12.10 0.09
N SER A 107 -8.27 12.75 -0.05
CA SER A 107 -8.49 14.12 0.42
C SER A 107 -8.34 14.19 1.93
N VAL A 108 -7.74 15.27 2.44
CA VAL A 108 -7.73 15.56 3.87
C VAL A 108 -9.07 16.20 4.25
N LEU A 109 -9.71 15.70 5.31
CA LEU A 109 -11.01 16.21 5.74
C LEU A 109 -10.95 17.72 6.01
N ARG A 110 -11.89 18.47 5.42
CA ARG A 110 -11.98 19.95 5.52
C ARG A 110 -10.73 20.71 5.04
N SER A 111 -9.98 20.13 4.10
CA SER A 111 -8.83 20.78 3.49
C SER A 111 -8.82 20.56 1.97
N ALA A 112 -8.19 21.48 1.23
CA ALA A 112 -7.89 21.29 -0.19
C ALA A 112 -6.69 20.33 -0.41
N ALA A 113 -5.98 19.97 0.66
CA ALA A 113 -4.84 19.07 0.60
C ALA A 113 -5.28 17.62 0.31
N ARG A 114 -4.38 16.90 -0.36
CA ARG A 114 -4.53 15.48 -0.69
C ARG A 114 -3.24 14.76 -0.31
N GLY A 115 -3.37 13.56 0.23
CA GLY A 115 -2.21 12.71 0.47
C GLY A 115 -1.66 12.10 -0.82
N ASP A 116 -0.70 11.22 -0.65
CA ASP A 116 0.01 10.58 -1.75
C ASP A 116 -0.25 9.08 -1.80
N MET A 117 0.08 8.49 -2.94
CA MET A 117 0.14 7.05 -3.08
C MET A 117 1.59 6.58 -3.05
N TYR A 118 1.86 5.52 -2.30
CA TYR A 118 3.15 4.87 -2.20
C TYR A 118 3.05 3.46 -2.79
N ILE A 119 3.96 3.17 -3.71
CA ILE A 119 4.09 1.85 -4.32
C ILE A 119 5.29 1.17 -3.68
N GLN A 120 5.03 0.14 -2.90
CA GLN A 120 6.08 -0.69 -2.32
C GLN A 120 6.39 -1.86 -3.25
N VAL A 121 7.62 -1.95 -3.70
CA VAL A 121 8.07 -3.08 -4.54
C VAL A 121 8.23 -4.33 -3.70
N SER A 122 7.79 -5.46 -4.24
CA SER A 122 8.08 -6.79 -3.72
C SER A 122 8.69 -7.63 -4.82
N VAL A 123 9.99 -7.92 -4.74
CA VAL A 123 10.64 -8.74 -5.77
C VAL A 123 10.30 -10.21 -5.55
N GLU A 124 9.83 -10.87 -6.59
CA GLU A 124 9.49 -12.29 -6.58
C GLU A 124 10.59 -13.11 -7.25
N THR A 125 11.14 -14.06 -6.49
CA THR A 125 12.09 -15.06 -6.99
C THR A 125 11.33 -16.16 -7.74
N PRO A 126 11.74 -16.50 -8.97
CA PRO A 126 11.03 -17.49 -9.79
C PRO A 126 11.03 -18.88 -9.14
N ARG A 127 9.92 -19.58 -9.27
CA ARG A 127 9.75 -20.99 -8.87
C ARG A 127 9.68 -21.87 -10.12
N HIS A 128 10.02 -23.16 -9.98
CA HIS A 128 9.92 -24.16 -11.05
C HIS A 128 10.73 -23.83 -12.31
N LEU A 129 12.02 -23.54 -12.13
CA LEU A 129 12.93 -23.27 -13.24
C LEU A 129 13.10 -24.48 -14.16
N THR A 130 13.06 -24.24 -15.47
CA THR A 130 13.46 -25.24 -16.47
C THR A 130 14.97 -25.50 -16.42
N LYS A 131 15.43 -26.60 -17.00
CA LYS A 131 16.87 -26.90 -17.10
C LYS A 131 17.64 -25.74 -17.73
N ARG A 132 17.13 -25.19 -18.84
CA ARG A 132 17.75 -24.05 -19.53
C ARG A 132 17.77 -22.78 -18.68
N GLN A 133 16.71 -22.50 -17.91
CA GLN A 133 16.68 -21.34 -17.02
C GLN A 133 17.67 -21.46 -15.87
N ARG A 134 17.87 -22.66 -15.33
CA ARG A 134 18.89 -22.92 -14.30
C ARG A 134 20.30 -22.68 -14.87
N GLU A 135 20.60 -23.26 -16.03
CA GLU A 135 21.88 -23.04 -16.72
C GLU A 135 22.18 -21.54 -16.90
N LEU A 136 21.20 -20.75 -17.33
CA LEU A 136 21.37 -19.29 -17.50
C LEU A 136 21.61 -18.55 -16.19
N LEU A 137 21.03 -19.02 -15.07
CA LEU A 137 21.28 -18.42 -13.76
C LEU A 137 22.65 -18.82 -13.21
N ASP A 138 23.10 -20.06 -13.46
CA ASP A 138 24.45 -20.50 -13.11
C ASP A 138 25.52 -19.75 -13.92
N GLU A 139 25.27 -19.52 -15.23
CA GLU A 139 26.12 -18.67 -16.07
C GLU A 139 26.14 -17.21 -15.57
N PHE A 140 24.97 -16.63 -15.23
CA PHE A 140 24.89 -15.28 -14.67
C PHE A 140 25.63 -15.16 -13.33
N GLU A 141 25.52 -16.17 -12.46
CA GLU A 141 26.26 -16.23 -11.20
C GLU A 141 27.77 -16.31 -11.44
N GLY A 142 28.21 -17.13 -12.40
CA GLY A 142 29.63 -17.26 -12.75
C GLY A 142 30.24 -15.98 -13.36
N ASP A 143 29.45 -15.23 -14.14
CA ASP A 143 29.84 -13.92 -14.69
C ASP A 143 29.76 -12.80 -13.63
N GLY A 144 28.99 -13.02 -12.57
CA GLY A 144 28.78 -12.09 -11.46
C GLY A 144 30.05 -11.93 -10.62
N GLY A 145 30.95 -11.04 -11.04
CA GLY A 145 32.25 -10.83 -10.40
C GLY A 145 32.21 -10.55 -8.88
N ASP A 146 32.15 -9.28 -8.48
CA ASP A 146 32.20 -8.90 -7.06
C ASP A 146 30.79 -8.89 -6.43
N HIS A 147 30.44 -9.97 -5.73
CA HIS A 147 29.17 -10.10 -5.02
C HIS A 147 29.00 -9.09 -3.87
N GLU A 148 30.07 -8.52 -3.30
CA GLU A 148 29.92 -7.46 -2.28
C GLU A 148 29.38 -6.17 -2.91
N ARG A 149 29.83 -5.87 -4.13
CA ARG A 149 29.32 -4.73 -4.89
C ARG A 149 27.92 -4.97 -5.45
N ALA A 150 27.64 -6.19 -5.93
CA ALA A 150 26.36 -6.52 -6.54
C ALA A 150 25.24 -6.80 -5.53
N ASN A 151 25.57 -7.39 -4.37
CA ASN A 151 24.62 -7.87 -3.37
C ASN A 151 25.09 -7.53 -1.92
N PRO A 152 25.26 -6.23 -1.59
CA PRO A 152 25.88 -5.81 -0.33
C PRO A 152 25.11 -6.25 0.92
N GLU A 153 23.78 -6.30 0.88
CA GLU A 153 22.97 -6.75 2.02
C GLU A 153 23.21 -8.22 2.33
N SER A 154 23.21 -9.08 1.31
CA SER A 154 23.49 -10.52 1.47
C SER A 154 24.90 -10.75 1.99
N ALA A 155 25.91 -10.15 1.35
CA ALA A 155 27.30 -10.28 1.76
C ALA A 155 27.53 -9.79 3.20
N GLY A 156 27.00 -8.62 3.55
CA GLY A 156 27.13 -8.04 4.88
C GLY A 156 26.40 -8.83 5.97
N PHE A 157 25.23 -9.41 5.67
CA PHE A 157 24.51 -10.24 6.63
C PHE A 157 25.30 -11.50 7.01
N PHE A 158 25.80 -12.25 6.02
CA PHE A 158 26.56 -13.48 6.30
C PHE A 158 27.90 -13.19 6.99
N GLY A 159 28.53 -12.05 6.68
CA GLY A 159 29.69 -11.56 7.44
C GLY A 159 29.37 -11.37 8.92
N LYS A 160 28.30 -10.64 9.25
CA LYS A 160 27.84 -10.43 10.64
C LYS A 160 27.50 -11.75 11.34
N VAL A 161 26.87 -12.69 10.65
CA VAL A 161 26.52 -14.00 11.23
C VAL A 161 27.78 -14.78 11.60
N ARG A 162 28.80 -14.79 10.72
CA ARG A 162 30.10 -15.41 11.03
C ARG A 162 30.73 -14.76 12.27
N ASP A 163 30.79 -13.44 12.30
CA ASP A 163 31.41 -12.70 13.40
C ASP A 163 30.69 -12.94 14.74
N PHE A 164 29.36 -13.13 14.71
CA PHE A 164 28.55 -13.49 15.88
C PHE A 164 28.92 -14.88 16.44
N PHE A 165 29.01 -15.90 15.57
CA PHE A 165 29.39 -17.25 16.00
C PHE A 165 30.86 -17.35 16.43
N GLU A 166 31.73 -16.48 15.92
CA GLU A 166 33.13 -16.37 16.32
C GLU A 166 33.36 -15.52 17.58
N GLY A 167 32.30 -14.94 18.17
CA GLY A 167 32.39 -14.13 19.38
C GLY A 167 33.09 -12.78 19.19
N LYS A 168 33.09 -12.25 17.96
CA LYS A 168 33.71 -10.97 17.57
C LYS A 168 32.71 -9.81 17.54
N LEU A 169 31.46 -10.08 17.89
CA LEU A 169 30.32 -9.17 17.94
C LEU A 169 29.85 -8.94 19.38
#